data_AF-A0A961YNI8-F1
#
_entry.id   AF-A0A961YNI8-F1
#
_cell.length_a   1.000
_cell.length_b   1.000
_cell.length_c   1.000
_cell.angle_alpha   90.00
_cell.angle_beta   90.00
_cell.angle_gamma   90.00
#
_symmetry.space_group_name_H-M   'P 1'
#
loop_
_entity.id
_entity.type
_entity.pdbx_description
1 polymer ?
#
loop_
_entity_poly.entity_id
_entity_poly.type
_entity_poly.pdbx_seq_one_letter_code
_entity_poly.pdbx_strand_id
1 'polypeptide(L)'
;FVSDGTASDGPVTVDITVNAVNDDPNAVNDGTFNTAFQTALVLDAADLLVNDTDVDGDTLSVTSVQGAVNGTVSLAGGMVTFTPDAGYSGPASFTYTIDDGNTGVDTAAVFLTVGTAANTQPVAQDDSITTDEDTAVSGNVLADNGNGADSDADSDPLTVTAVNGNAGDVGSQVALASGALLTVNGNGTFDYDPNGQFESLGGGQSVPDTFTYAISDGNGGTDTATITITVNGVNDAPTGTGLPSDVTVSDNVLSDVDLSAVTLADVDSSSLTVTMTVNDGTLAASSSGGVSATLSNGDQTLTLTGTTAALNAWLDVTSNVQYLNATGDTGNNADALAVTVNDNDGSGDVAVGSVNIDVTPPPGPSDNDLIFAGTGNNWVNGGVGDDIIFGGPGNDSLHGGLGDDFLYGGPGNDNLRGNEGNDHLFGNNGDDKLFGGTGNDVMFGGGGADMFIFEANFGQDKIGGFESQDLIHFKSGVLYDTHGAILHGLAELKAVTQDPNSHVDAVTFIGGKNVKIGFDSGDSITLWGAHDDWVAIV
;
A
#
# COMPACT_ATOMS: atom_id res chain seq x y z
N PHE A 1 4.95 -21.92 131.24
CA PHE A 1 4.67 -22.31 132.63
C PHE A 1 5.43 -23.57 132.97
N VAL A 2 5.92 -23.68 134.21
CA VAL A 2 6.46 -24.92 134.80
C VAL A 2 5.82 -25.06 136.19
N SER A 3 5.50 -26.27 136.62
CA SER A 3 4.81 -26.55 137.87
C SER A 3 5.27 -27.88 138.45
N ASP A 4 5.35 -27.95 139.78
CA ASP A 4 5.66 -29.17 140.54
C ASP A 4 4.41 -29.98 140.96
N GLY A 5 3.21 -29.53 140.56
CA GLY A 5 1.92 -30.10 140.96
C GLY A 5 1.34 -29.51 142.26
N THR A 6 2.02 -28.56 142.91
CA THR A 6 1.54 -27.84 144.10
C THR A 6 1.52 -26.32 143.93
N ALA A 7 2.42 -25.76 143.12
CA ALA A 7 2.38 -24.37 142.68
C ALA A 7 2.70 -24.24 141.18
N SER A 8 2.25 -23.15 140.56
CA SER A 8 2.71 -22.71 139.23
C SER A 8 3.49 -21.42 139.41
N ASP A 9 4.66 -21.33 138.76
CA ASP A 9 5.29 -20.04 138.53
C ASP A 9 4.51 -19.24 137.45
N GLY A 10 4.91 -17.99 137.21
CA GLY A 10 4.37 -17.14 136.16
C GLY A 10 4.66 -17.63 134.73
N PRO A 11 4.17 -16.90 133.72
CA PRO A 11 4.47 -17.18 132.32
C PRO A 11 5.93 -16.84 132.01
N VAL A 12 6.79 -17.86 131.97
CA VAL A 12 8.12 -17.79 131.35
C VAL A 12 7.95 -17.63 129.83
N THR A 13 8.54 -16.59 129.26
CA THR A 13 8.66 -16.40 127.80
C THR A 13 9.76 -17.30 127.24
N VAL A 14 9.56 -17.79 126.02
CA VAL A 14 10.60 -18.45 125.22
C VAL A 14 10.82 -17.57 124.01
N ASP A 15 11.99 -16.93 123.96
CA ASP A 15 12.38 -16.10 122.81
C ASP A 15 12.83 -17.04 121.68
N ILE A 16 11.98 -17.18 120.67
CA ILE A 16 12.30 -17.95 119.45
C ILE A 16 12.86 -16.98 118.42
N THR A 17 14.18 -16.92 118.32
CA THR A 17 14.83 -16.25 117.18
C THR A 17 14.65 -17.13 115.94
N VAL A 18 13.79 -16.69 115.02
CA VAL A 18 13.85 -17.14 113.63
C VAL A 18 14.92 -16.27 112.95
N ASN A 19 16.00 -16.88 112.48
CA ASN A 19 16.94 -16.21 111.61
C ASN A 19 16.30 -16.12 110.21
N ALA A 20 16.43 -14.97 109.54
CA ALA A 20 16.20 -14.93 108.10
C ALA A 20 17.17 -15.90 107.40
N VAL A 21 16.68 -16.51 106.34
CA VAL A 21 17.45 -17.23 105.33
C VAL A 21 17.06 -16.57 104.03
N ASN A 22 18.04 -16.20 103.21
CA ASN A 22 17.82 -15.61 101.91
C ASN A 22 16.90 -16.51 101.07
N ASP A 23 15.74 -16.00 100.68
CA ASP A 23 14.92 -16.65 99.65
C ASP A 23 15.55 -16.41 98.26
N ASP A 24 15.34 -17.30 97.29
CA ASP A 24 15.82 -17.05 95.91
C ASP A 24 14.93 -15.97 95.23
N PRO A 25 15.49 -15.10 94.36
CA PRO A 25 14.72 -14.13 93.62
C PRO A 25 13.76 -14.82 92.62
N ASN A 26 12.66 -14.15 92.25
CA ASN A 26 11.67 -14.68 91.30
C ASN A 26 11.73 -13.88 89.99
N ALA A 27 12.18 -14.54 88.91
CA ALA A 27 12.26 -13.97 87.57
C ALA A 27 10.97 -14.19 86.77
N VAL A 28 10.59 -13.23 85.90
CA VAL A 28 9.32 -13.22 85.17
C VAL A 28 9.56 -12.94 83.67
N ASN A 29 9.11 -13.84 82.80
CA ASN A 29 9.32 -13.71 81.35
C ASN A 29 8.80 -12.38 80.76
N ASP A 30 9.69 -11.66 80.08
CA ASP A 30 9.36 -10.47 79.31
C ASP A 30 8.83 -10.79 77.91
N GLY A 31 8.11 -9.81 77.32
CA GLY A 31 7.71 -9.91 75.92
C GLY A 31 7.31 -8.57 75.31
N THR A 32 6.81 -8.63 74.07
CA THR A 32 6.35 -7.49 73.25
C THR A 32 7.44 -6.62 72.61
N PHE A 33 8.73 -6.97 72.79
CA PHE A 33 9.81 -6.31 72.06
C PHE A 33 9.78 -6.62 70.56
N ASN A 34 10.26 -5.68 69.76
CA ASN A 34 10.43 -5.84 68.31
C ASN A 34 11.75 -5.23 67.83
N THR A 35 12.22 -5.67 66.67
CA THR A 35 13.33 -5.03 65.95
C THR A 35 13.11 -5.13 64.45
N ALA A 36 13.69 -4.20 63.69
CA ALA A 36 13.67 -4.26 62.23
C ALA A 36 14.55 -5.41 61.70
N PHE A 37 14.32 -5.80 60.45
CA PHE A 37 15.11 -6.83 59.77
C PHE A 37 16.61 -6.53 59.84
N GLN A 38 17.40 -7.55 60.18
CA GLN A 38 18.86 -7.48 60.38
C GLN A 38 19.35 -6.32 61.29
N THR A 39 18.47 -5.80 62.16
CA THR A 39 18.78 -4.74 63.12
C THR A 39 18.88 -5.33 64.53
N ALA A 40 19.96 -5.02 65.25
CA ALA A 40 20.13 -5.47 66.62
C ALA A 40 19.17 -4.73 67.58
N LEU A 41 18.48 -5.50 68.42
CA LEU A 41 17.73 -4.96 69.55
C LEU A 41 18.71 -4.68 70.69
N VAL A 42 18.59 -3.51 71.33
CA VAL A 42 19.37 -3.13 72.51
C VAL A 42 18.40 -2.71 73.61
N LEU A 43 18.53 -3.33 74.78
CA LEU A 43 17.74 -3.08 75.99
C LEU A 43 18.67 -2.67 77.14
N ASP A 44 18.22 -1.84 78.06
CA ASP A 44 18.89 -1.69 79.35
C ASP A 44 18.58 -2.93 80.20
N ALA A 45 19.58 -3.48 80.90
CA ALA A 45 19.36 -4.59 81.83
C ALA A 45 18.39 -4.21 82.96
N ALA A 46 18.25 -2.92 83.30
CA ALA A 46 17.27 -2.44 84.26
C ALA A 46 15.82 -2.55 83.76
N ASP A 47 15.58 -2.52 82.43
CA ASP A 47 14.24 -2.67 81.87
C ASP A 47 13.67 -4.09 82.06
N LEU A 48 14.56 -5.10 82.12
CA LEU A 48 14.22 -6.51 82.36
C LEU A 48 13.95 -6.84 83.85
N LEU A 49 14.18 -5.88 84.76
CA LEU A 49 14.01 -6.07 86.22
C LEU A 49 12.70 -5.45 86.75
N VAL A 50 11.82 -4.95 85.87
CA VAL A 50 10.64 -4.14 86.24
C VAL A 50 9.46 -5.00 86.73
N ASN A 51 9.46 -6.27 86.34
CA ASN A 51 8.50 -7.33 86.65
C ASN A 51 9.05 -8.37 87.65
N ASP A 52 10.37 -8.46 87.78
CA ASP A 52 11.07 -9.35 88.71
C ASP A 52 10.92 -8.89 90.17
N THR A 53 10.96 -9.84 91.11
CA THR A 53 10.73 -9.56 92.53
C THR A 53 11.60 -10.40 93.45
N ASP A 54 12.07 -9.77 94.51
CA ASP A 54 12.70 -10.44 95.65
C ASP A 54 11.80 -10.40 96.90
N VAL A 55 11.91 -11.39 97.80
CA VAL A 55 11.05 -11.53 99.00
C VAL A 55 11.64 -10.82 100.23
N ASP A 56 12.97 -10.85 100.40
CA ASP A 56 13.66 -10.11 101.47
C ASP A 56 13.79 -8.61 101.14
N GLY A 57 13.71 -8.27 99.85
CA GLY A 57 13.74 -6.91 99.29
C GLY A 57 15.11 -6.48 98.77
N ASP A 58 15.97 -7.44 98.41
CA ASP A 58 17.33 -7.19 97.94
C ASP A 58 17.40 -6.63 96.51
N THR A 59 18.59 -6.14 96.13
CA THR A 59 18.80 -5.38 94.88
C THR A 59 19.19 -6.31 93.73
N LEU A 60 18.18 -6.72 92.95
CA LEU A 60 18.35 -7.55 91.77
C LEU A 60 19.29 -6.94 90.72
N SER A 61 20.06 -7.80 90.05
CA SER A 61 20.90 -7.44 88.91
C SER A 61 20.95 -8.55 87.87
N VAL A 62 20.91 -8.20 86.57
CA VAL A 62 21.10 -9.18 85.48
C VAL A 62 22.58 -9.53 85.37
N THR A 63 22.94 -10.78 85.62
CA THR A 63 24.35 -11.25 85.65
C THR A 63 24.78 -11.97 84.38
N SER A 64 23.84 -12.59 83.65
CA SER A 64 24.14 -13.26 82.38
C SER A 64 22.96 -13.28 81.42
N VAL A 65 23.26 -13.44 80.12
CA VAL A 65 22.28 -13.67 79.05
C VAL A 65 22.79 -14.78 78.15
N GLN A 66 21.91 -15.69 77.74
CA GLN A 66 22.24 -16.90 76.99
C GLN A 66 21.01 -17.45 76.25
N GLY A 67 21.12 -18.63 75.65
CA GLY A 67 19.96 -19.34 75.09
C GLY A 67 19.25 -18.62 73.94
N ALA A 68 19.97 -17.79 73.17
CA ALA A 68 19.41 -17.07 72.04
C ALA A 68 18.88 -18.04 70.95
N VAL A 69 17.72 -17.70 70.40
CA VAL A 69 17.01 -18.43 69.34
C VAL A 69 16.78 -17.47 68.18
N ASN A 70 17.17 -17.89 66.98
CA ASN A 70 17.13 -17.09 65.74
C ASN A 70 17.98 -15.79 65.80
N GLY A 71 19.11 -15.88 66.51
CA GLY A 71 20.08 -14.80 66.66
C GLY A 71 21.09 -15.10 67.77
N THR A 72 21.84 -14.07 68.15
CA THR A 72 22.84 -14.09 69.23
C THR A 72 22.52 -13.03 70.28
N VAL A 73 22.91 -13.26 71.53
CA VAL A 73 22.71 -12.31 72.63
C VAL A 73 24.02 -12.06 73.39
N SER A 74 24.19 -10.85 73.91
CA SER A 74 25.32 -10.46 74.76
C SER A 74 24.91 -9.41 75.80
N LEU A 75 25.57 -9.44 76.96
CA LEU A 75 25.42 -8.44 78.03
C LEU A 75 26.75 -7.72 78.20
N ALA A 76 26.76 -6.40 78.06
CA ALA A 76 27.96 -5.58 78.18
C ALA A 76 27.64 -4.20 78.78
N GLY A 77 28.29 -3.85 79.89
CA GLY A 77 28.19 -2.51 80.49
C GLY A 77 26.79 -2.11 80.96
N GLY A 78 25.93 -3.09 81.28
CA GLY A 78 24.52 -2.87 81.64
C GLY A 78 23.55 -2.96 80.46
N MET A 79 24.02 -3.03 79.21
CA MET A 79 23.15 -3.18 78.04
C MET A 79 23.08 -4.63 77.58
N VAL A 80 21.87 -5.13 77.30
CA VAL A 80 21.64 -6.40 76.63
C VAL A 80 21.45 -6.14 75.13
N THR A 81 22.27 -6.75 74.29
CA THR A 81 22.18 -6.65 72.82
C THR A 81 21.85 -8.01 72.22
N PHE A 82 20.69 -8.10 71.55
CA PHE A 82 20.30 -9.23 70.72
C PHE A 82 20.49 -8.88 69.24
N THR A 83 21.29 -9.66 68.51
CA THR A 83 21.49 -9.50 67.06
C THR A 83 20.82 -10.68 66.34
N PRO A 84 19.78 -10.44 65.49
CA PRO A 84 19.16 -11.50 64.70
C PRO A 84 20.15 -12.27 63.82
N ASP A 85 19.81 -13.52 63.50
CA ASP A 85 20.54 -14.28 62.48
C ASP A 85 20.39 -13.61 61.09
N ALA A 86 21.43 -13.67 60.26
CA ALA A 86 21.43 -13.04 58.94
C ALA A 86 20.30 -13.61 58.06
N GLY A 87 19.50 -12.73 57.47
CA GLY A 87 18.29 -13.09 56.71
C GLY A 87 17.09 -13.59 57.53
N TYR A 88 17.15 -13.62 58.87
CA TYR A 88 16.03 -14.08 59.69
C TYR A 88 14.91 -13.04 59.85
N SER A 89 13.67 -13.51 59.86
CA SER A 89 12.49 -12.76 60.30
C SER A 89 11.48 -13.68 61.01
N GLY A 90 10.71 -13.14 61.96
CA GLY A 90 9.78 -13.89 62.79
C GLY A 90 10.11 -13.87 64.30
N PRO A 91 9.50 -14.76 65.11
CA PRO A 91 9.70 -14.79 66.56
C PRO A 91 11.11 -15.23 66.98
N ALA A 92 11.71 -14.49 67.89
CA ALA A 92 13.01 -14.79 68.48
C ALA A 92 12.96 -14.66 70.01
N SER A 93 13.93 -15.25 70.71
CA SER A 93 13.98 -15.21 72.17
C SER A 93 15.39 -15.40 72.71
N PHE A 94 15.62 -15.02 73.96
CA PHE A 94 16.80 -15.40 74.74
C PHE A 94 16.43 -15.54 76.23
N THR A 95 17.33 -16.06 77.06
CA THR A 95 17.15 -16.11 78.52
C THR A 95 18.16 -15.22 79.23
N TYR A 96 17.75 -14.65 80.37
CA TYR A 96 18.60 -13.89 81.28
C TYR A 96 18.61 -14.54 82.67
N THR A 97 19.59 -14.16 83.50
CA THR A 97 19.73 -14.61 84.89
C THR A 97 19.80 -13.40 85.80
N ILE A 98 19.01 -13.39 86.86
CA ILE A 98 19.06 -12.40 87.93
C ILE A 98 19.79 -12.95 89.17
N ASP A 99 20.44 -12.06 89.91
CA ASP A 99 21.21 -12.33 91.13
C ASP A 99 20.89 -11.23 92.16
N ASP A 100 20.68 -11.63 93.41
CA ASP A 100 20.32 -10.77 94.54
C ASP A 100 21.53 -10.16 95.28
N GLY A 101 22.76 -10.61 94.97
CA GLY A 101 24.00 -10.26 95.67
C GLY A 101 24.27 -11.05 96.96
N ASN A 102 23.32 -11.88 97.41
CA ASN A 102 23.32 -12.68 98.63
C ASN A 102 23.25 -14.21 98.38
N THR A 103 23.39 -14.63 97.11
CA THR A 103 23.57 -15.98 96.55
C THR A 103 22.35 -16.69 95.97
N GLY A 104 21.17 -16.06 95.94
CA GLY A 104 20.02 -16.55 95.18
C GLY A 104 20.08 -16.12 93.71
N VAL A 105 19.63 -17.00 92.81
CA VAL A 105 19.57 -16.75 91.36
C VAL A 105 18.36 -17.42 90.70
N ASP A 106 17.75 -16.75 89.73
CA ASP A 106 16.67 -17.31 88.89
C ASP A 106 16.77 -16.83 87.43
N THR A 107 16.02 -17.47 86.52
CA THR A 107 16.12 -17.26 85.07
C THR A 107 14.77 -17.09 84.38
N ALA A 108 14.63 -16.01 83.63
CA ALA A 108 13.47 -15.75 82.77
C ALA A 108 13.86 -15.63 81.29
N ALA A 109 12.84 -15.66 80.42
CA ALA A 109 12.97 -15.58 78.97
C ALA A 109 12.38 -14.29 78.41
N VAL A 110 13.11 -13.64 77.52
CA VAL A 110 12.68 -12.47 76.76
C VAL A 110 12.16 -12.91 75.40
N PHE A 111 10.92 -12.56 75.06
CA PHE A 111 10.30 -12.83 73.76
C PHE A 111 10.24 -11.58 72.88
N LEU A 112 10.76 -11.67 71.65
CA LEU A 112 10.77 -10.58 70.67
C LEU A 112 10.33 -11.04 69.27
N THR A 113 10.09 -10.10 68.37
CA THR A 113 9.86 -10.37 66.93
C THR A 113 10.81 -9.56 66.06
N VAL A 114 11.47 -10.23 65.10
CA VAL A 114 12.29 -9.63 64.06
C VAL A 114 11.42 -9.37 62.84
N GLY A 115 11.39 -8.14 62.35
CA GLY A 115 10.62 -7.75 61.16
C GLY A 115 11.09 -8.45 59.88
N THR A 116 10.23 -8.47 58.87
CA THR A 116 10.57 -8.89 57.50
C THR A 116 11.46 -7.87 56.81
N ALA A 117 12.13 -8.29 55.73
CA ALA A 117 12.75 -7.35 54.80
C ALA A 117 11.75 -6.24 54.38
N ALA A 118 12.27 -5.04 54.15
CA ALA A 118 11.49 -3.97 53.55
C ALA A 118 11.54 -4.16 52.04
N ASN A 119 10.36 -4.32 51.43
CA ASN A 119 10.17 -4.41 49.99
C ASN A 119 10.90 -3.27 49.28
N THR A 120 11.75 -3.59 48.30
CA THR A 120 12.25 -2.58 47.36
C THR A 120 11.10 -2.09 46.46
N GLN A 121 11.36 -1.18 45.52
CA GLN A 121 10.36 -0.84 44.50
C GLN A 121 10.86 -1.41 43.17
N PRO A 122 9.95 -1.84 42.29
CA PRO A 122 10.32 -2.17 40.93
C PRO A 122 10.88 -0.93 40.22
N VAL A 123 11.66 -1.16 39.18
CA VAL A 123 12.22 -0.12 38.32
C VAL A 123 11.80 -0.42 36.88
N ALA A 124 10.99 0.46 36.31
CA ALA A 124 10.58 0.39 34.92
C ALA A 124 11.64 1.08 34.02
N GLN A 125 11.84 0.60 32.80
CA GLN A 125 12.73 1.23 31.81
C GLN A 125 11.93 1.75 30.61
N ASP A 126 12.26 2.96 30.12
CA ASP A 126 11.69 3.47 28.88
C ASP A 126 12.12 2.58 27.69
N ASP A 127 11.16 2.09 26.91
CA ASP A 127 11.40 1.18 25.77
C ASP A 127 11.52 1.94 24.44
N SER A 128 12.22 1.38 23.45
CA SER A 128 12.38 1.98 22.12
C SER A 128 12.35 0.93 21.01
N ILE A 129 11.17 0.72 20.41
CA ILE A 129 10.99 -0.20 19.28
C ILE A 129 10.86 0.53 17.94
N THR A 130 10.93 -0.22 16.85
CA THR A 130 10.85 0.29 15.48
C THR A 130 10.03 -0.66 14.62
N THR A 131 9.14 -0.12 13.80
CA THR A 131 8.31 -0.84 12.83
C THR A 131 8.07 0.04 11.59
N ASP A 132 7.36 -0.45 10.59
CA ASP A 132 6.78 0.32 9.48
C ASP A 132 5.25 0.37 9.62
N GLU A 133 4.56 1.26 8.88
CA GLU A 133 3.10 1.39 9.03
C GLU A 133 2.28 0.20 8.49
N ASP A 134 2.84 -0.63 7.61
CA ASP A 134 2.24 -1.91 7.22
C ASP A 134 2.32 -2.97 8.33
N THR A 135 3.33 -2.89 9.20
CA THR A 135 3.68 -3.98 10.14
C THR A 135 3.20 -3.71 11.56
N ALA A 136 2.16 -4.43 11.96
CA ALA A 136 1.83 -4.65 13.36
C ALA A 136 2.95 -5.42 14.09
N VAL A 137 3.32 -4.98 15.29
CA VAL A 137 4.44 -5.51 16.09
C VAL A 137 3.98 -5.94 17.49
N SER A 138 4.38 -7.15 17.88
CA SER A 138 4.12 -7.72 19.21
C SER A 138 5.43 -7.85 20.01
N GLY A 139 5.37 -7.63 21.32
CA GLY A 139 6.53 -7.70 22.21
C GLY A 139 6.16 -7.93 23.67
N ASN A 140 7.06 -7.55 24.59
CA ASN A 140 6.77 -7.51 26.02
C ASN A 140 7.49 -6.31 26.66
N VAL A 141 6.76 -5.44 27.35
CA VAL A 141 7.33 -4.25 28.00
C VAL A 141 8.24 -4.57 29.19
N LEU A 142 8.09 -5.77 29.77
CA LEU A 142 8.96 -6.26 30.87
C LEU A 142 10.28 -6.87 30.35
N ALA A 143 10.59 -6.74 29.05
CA ALA A 143 11.80 -7.24 28.41
C ALA A 143 12.72 -6.08 28.02
N ASP A 144 13.97 -6.39 27.64
CA ASP A 144 14.90 -5.37 27.14
C ASP A 144 14.55 -5.00 25.69
N ASN A 145 13.75 -3.94 25.51
CA ASN A 145 13.50 -3.33 24.20
C ASN A 145 14.33 -2.05 23.99
N GLY A 146 15.58 -2.03 24.49
CA GLY A 146 16.63 -1.09 24.07
C GLY A 146 17.40 -0.41 25.19
N ASN A 147 16.81 -0.25 26.37
CA ASN A 147 17.43 0.44 27.52
C ASN A 147 17.64 -0.49 28.75
N GLY A 148 17.46 -1.80 28.58
CA GLY A 148 17.42 -2.78 29.67
C GLY A 148 16.00 -3.23 29.97
N ALA A 149 15.86 -4.42 30.57
CA ALA A 149 14.57 -4.95 31.00
C ALA A 149 14.14 -4.37 32.36
N ASP A 150 12.83 -4.29 32.57
CA ASP A 150 12.25 -4.02 33.88
C ASP A 150 12.75 -4.98 34.95
N SER A 151 12.90 -4.49 36.18
CA SER A 151 13.51 -5.26 37.27
C SER A 151 12.96 -4.91 38.64
N ASP A 152 13.10 -5.84 39.57
CA ASP A 152 12.94 -5.62 41.00
C ASP A 152 14.19 -6.17 41.73
N ALA A 153 14.59 -5.54 42.84
CA ALA A 153 15.85 -5.87 43.51
C ALA A 153 15.73 -7.05 44.51
N ASP A 154 14.53 -7.31 45.03
CA ASP A 154 14.20 -8.53 45.79
C ASP A 154 13.80 -9.69 44.86
N SER A 155 13.63 -9.40 43.55
CA SER A 155 13.23 -10.29 42.46
C SER A 155 11.76 -10.74 42.49
N ASP A 156 10.87 -9.86 42.96
CA ASP A 156 9.43 -10.11 42.96
C ASP A 156 8.80 -10.12 41.54
N PRO A 157 7.71 -10.88 41.30
CA PRO A 157 7.12 -11.03 39.96
C PRO A 157 6.40 -9.77 39.48
N LEU A 158 6.98 -9.09 38.49
CA LEU A 158 6.39 -7.89 37.89
C LEU A 158 5.12 -8.17 37.10
N THR A 159 4.14 -7.27 37.23
CA THR A 159 2.89 -7.27 36.45
C THR A 159 2.52 -5.87 35.99
N VAL A 160 1.94 -5.75 34.78
CA VAL A 160 1.42 -4.47 34.28
C VAL A 160 0.03 -4.20 34.90
N THR A 161 -0.13 -3.02 35.47
CA THR A 161 -1.29 -2.61 36.29
C THR A 161 -2.08 -1.44 35.68
N ALA A 162 -1.49 -0.67 34.77
CA ALA A 162 -2.17 0.36 33.99
C ALA A 162 -1.50 0.58 32.63
N VAL A 163 -2.28 1.05 31.66
CA VAL A 163 -1.83 1.60 30.37
C VAL A 163 -2.30 3.05 30.30
N ASN A 164 -1.45 3.99 29.88
CA ASN A 164 -1.77 5.42 29.80
C ASN A 164 -2.42 6.01 31.08
N GLY A 165 -2.02 5.48 32.24
CA GLY A 165 -2.56 5.87 33.56
C GLY A 165 -3.90 5.23 33.95
N ASN A 166 -4.46 4.33 33.13
CA ASN A 166 -5.74 3.67 33.36
C ASN A 166 -5.59 2.15 33.52
N ALA A 167 -6.12 1.61 34.63
CA ALA A 167 -6.12 0.18 34.92
C ALA A 167 -7.16 -0.63 34.12
N GLY A 168 -8.20 0.01 33.57
CA GLY A 168 -9.21 -0.64 32.74
C GLY A 168 -8.74 -1.04 31.34
N ASP A 169 -7.61 -0.47 30.91
CA ASP A 169 -7.07 -0.65 29.55
C ASP A 169 -6.10 -1.85 29.48
N VAL A 170 -5.71 -2.41 30.62
CA VAL A 170 -4.89 -3.64 30.68
C VAL A 170 -5.70 -4.84 30.20
N GLY A 171 -5.21 -5.52 29.16
CA GLY A 171 -5.89 -6.63 28.48
C GLY A 171 -7.05 -6.20 27.59
N SER A 172 -7.23 -4.90 27.37
CA SER A 172 -8.22 -4.32 26.45
C SER A 172 -7.51 -3.73 25.23
N GLN A 173 -8.15 -3.79 24.06
CA GLN A 173 -7.69 -3.00 22.91
C GLN A 173 -8.12 -1.54 23.08
N VAL A 174 -7.17 -0.61 22.94
CA VAL A 174 -7.38 0.84 22.99
C VAL A 174 -6.83 1.50 21.73
N ALA A 175 -7.34 2.68 21.39
CA ALA A 175 -6.74 3.54 20.37
C ALA A 175 -5.80 4.55 21.06
N LEU A 176 -4.60 4.73 20.51
CA LEU A 176 -3.65 5.77 20.93
C LEU A 176 -4.03 7.15 20.37
N ALA A 177 -3.27 8.18 20.73
CA ALA A 177 -3.51 9.55 20.26
C ALA A 177 -3.35 9.72 18.74
N SER A 178 -2.58 8.82 18.11
CA SER A 178 -2.45 8.61 16.66
C SER A 178 -3.69 7.98 16.01
N GLY A 179 -4.50 7.23 16.76
CA GLY A 179 -5.51 6.29 16.24
C GLY A 179 -4.99 4.86 16.04
N ALA A 180 -3.69 4.61 16.25
CA ALA A 180 -3.11 3.26 16.24
C ALA A 180 -3.74 2.39 17.34
N LEU A 181 -3.86 1.08 17.10
CA LEU A 181 -4.48 0.15 18.04
C LEU A 181 -3.43 -0.54 18.90
N LEU A 182 -3.65 -0.54 20.21
CA LEU A 182 -2.76 -1.14 21.21
C LEU A 182 -3.53 -2.09 22.11
N THR A 183 -2.94 -3.24 22.45
CA THR A 183 -3.31 -4.05 23.61
C THR A 183 -2.06 -4.31 24.45
N VAL A 184 -2.11 -4.10 25.77
CA VAL A 184 -1.03 -4.49 26.70
C VAL A 184 -1.62 -5.37 27.79
N ASN A 185 -1.07 -6.56 27.97
CA ASN A 185 -1.58 -7.55 28.92
C ASN A 185 -0.84 -7.48 30.27
N GLY A 186 -1.47 -7.95 31.36
CA GLY A 186 -0.91 -7.88 32.72
C GLY A 186 0.40 -8.64 32.94
N ASN A 187 0.76 -9.55 32.02
CA ASN A 187 2.05 -10.27 31.95
C ASN A 187 3.10 -9.52 31.08
N GLY A 188 2.83 -8.27 30.71
CA GLY A 188 3.68 -7.40 29.91
C GLY A 188 3.59 -7.58 28.40
N THR A 189 3.01 -8.67 27.87
CA THR A 189 2.94 -8.88 26.42
C THR A 189 2.01 -7.87 25.75
N PHE A 190 2.52 -7.18 24.72
CA PHE A 190 1.77 -6.18 23.97
C PHE A 190 1.64 -6.55 22.50
N ASP A 191 0.60 -6.02 21.87
CA ASP A 191 0.34 -6.04 20.43
C ASP A 191 0.03 -4.58 20.00
N TYR A 192 0.83 -4.02 19.10
CA TYR A 192 0.63 -2.71 18.49
C TYR A 192 0.37 -2.86 16.98
N ASP A 193 -0.67 -2.19 16.50
CA ASP A 193 -1.11 -2.19 15.10
C ASP A 193 -1.22 -0.73 14.64
N PRO A 194 -0.41 -0.29 13.65
CA PRO A 194 -0.50 1.05 13.07
C PRO A 194 -1.89 1.43 12.54
N ASN A 195 -2.75 0.44 12.25
CA ASN A 195 -4.17 0.59 11.94
C ASN A 195 -4.46 1.61 10.81
N GLY A 196 -3.58 1.67 9.81
CA GLY A 196 -3.76 2.56 8.65
C GLY A 196 -3.75 4.06 8.98
N GLN A 197 -3.10 4.48 10.07
CA GLN A 197 -3.08 5.89 10.51
C GLN A 197 -1.85 6.67 10.02
N PHE A 198 -0.93 6.02 9.31
CA PHE A 198 0.39 6.55 9.01
C PHE A 198 0.74 6.53 7.51
N GLU A 199 -0.15 6.03 6.64
CA GLU A 199 -0.07 5.99 5.15
C GLU A 199 0.42 7.27 4.43
N SER A 200 0.57 8.39 5.13
CA SER A 200 1.15 9.64 4.60
C SER A 200 2.69 9.73 4.70
N LEU A 201 3.36 8.69 5.22
CA LEU A 201 4.79 8.66 5.46
C LEU A 201 5.55 8.07 4.26
N GLY A 202 5.84 8.88 3.24
CA GLY A 202 6.61 8.40 2.09
C GLY A 202 8.00 7.86 2.43
N GLY A 203 8.54 7.02 1.55
CA GLY A 203 9.76 6.22 1.76
C GLY A 203 10.90 6.93 2.51
N GLY A 204 11.22 6.44 3.71
CA GLY A 204 12.30 6.98 4.55
C GLY A 204 11.95 8.21 5.41
N GLN A 205 10.67 8.60 5.46
CA GLN A 205 10.12 9.39 6.57
C GLN A 205 9.98 8.51 7.83
N SER A 206 9.76 9.12 9.00
CA SER A 206 9.36 8.40 10.22
C SER A 206 8.76 9.32 11.27
N VAL A 207 7.94 8.74 12.16
CA VAL A 207 7.30 9.45 13.27
C VAL A 207 7.30 8.58 14.54
N PRO A 208 7.49 9.16 15.74
CA PRO A 208 7.27 8.44 16.98
C PRO A 208 5.79 8.42 17.36
N ASP A 209 5.23 7.24 17.62
CA ASP A 209 4.07 7.06 18.49
C ASP A 209 4.53 6.61 19.89
N THR A 210 3.71 6.81 20.91
CA THR A 210 4.08 6.57 22.31
C THR A 210 2.91 6.12 23.17
N PHE A 211 3.18 5.23 24.12
CA PHE A 211 2.29 4.96 25.24
C PHE A 211 3.08 4.79 26.55
N THR A 212 2.40 4.93 27.69
CA THR A 212 2.98 4.68 29.01
C THR A 212 2.34 3.45 29.65
N TYR A 213 3.10 2.75 30.50
CA TYR A 213 2.62 1.62 31.28
C TYR A 213 3.09 1.74 32.74
N ALA A 214 2.37 1.08 33.66
CA ALA A 214 2.71 1.04 35.08
C ALA A 214 2.89 -0.40 35.54
N ILE A 215 4.01 -0.70 36.19
CA ILE A 215 4.31 -2.03 36.75
C ILE A 215 4.10 -2.07 38.26
N SER A 216 3.89 -3.27 38.80
CA SER A 216 3.91 -3.53 40.25
C SER A 216 4.51 -4.90 40.56
N ASP A 217 5.17 -4.97 41.72
CA ASP A 217 5.69 -6.17 42.38
C ASP A 217 4.60 -7.03 43.07
N GLY A 218 3.38 -6.48 43.24
CA GLY A 218 2.30 -7.10 44.01
C GLY A 218 2.42 -6.99 45.54
N ASN A 219 3.54 -6.48 46.05
CA ASN A 219 3.84 -6.28 47.48
C ASN A 219 3.67 -4.82 47.94
N GLY A 220 3.61 -3.86 47.01
CA GLY A 220 3.23 -2.48 47.26
C GLY A 220 4.05 -1.41 46.53
N GLY A 221 5.11 -1.81 45.82
CA GLY A 221 5.86 -0.95 44.93
C GLY A 221 5.21 -0.84 43.55
N THR A 222 5.38 0.32 42.92
CA THR A 222 4.93 0.61 41.56
C THR A 222 5.90 1.57 40.89
N ASP A 223 6.13 1.39 39.59
CA ASP A 223 6.88 2.35 38.77
C ASP A 223 6.25 2.48 37.37
N THR A 224 6.66 3.49 36.60
CA THR A 224 6.06 3.82 35.30
C THR A 224 7.10 4.17 34.24
N ALA A 225 6.96 3.60 33.05
CA ALA A 225 7.81 3.89 31.91
C ALA A 225 7.00 4.19 30.63
N THR A 226 7.70 4.69 29.63
CA THR A 226 7.21 5.07 28.30
C THR A 226 7.83 4.16 27.25
N ILE A 227 7.04 3.59 26.36
CA ILE A 227 7.56 3.00 25.12
C ILE A 227 7.43 4.01 23.98
N THR A 228 8.51 4.17 23.23
CA THR A 228 8.53 4.92 21.98
C THR A 228 8.56 3.94 20.81
N ILE A 229 7.63 4.10 19.89
CA ILE A 229 7.48 3.29 18.68
C ILE A 229 7.82 4.17 17.50
N THR A 230 8.99 3.95 16.89
CA THR A 230 9.34 4.62 15.64
C THR A 230 8.66 3.90 14.49
N VAL A 231 7.63 4.51 13.91
CA VAL A 231 6.99 4.05 12.67
C VAL A 231 7.75 4.68 11.49
N ASN A 232 8.17 3.88 10.51
CA ASN A 232 8.91 4.34 9.33
C ASN A 232 8.10 4.19 8.05
N GLY A 233 8.26 5.20 7.21
CA GLY A 233 7.65 5.29 5.90
C GLY A 233 8.08 4.19 4.94
N VAL A 234 7.11 3.40 4.49
CA VAL A 234 7.17 2.48 3.35
C VAL A 234 6.57 3.18 2.15
N ASN A 235 7.18 2.97 0.98
CA ASN A 235 6.72 3.61 -0.25
C ASN A 235 5.48 2.88 -0.77
N ASP A 236 4.36 3.58 -0.81
CA ASP A 236 3.21 3.14 -1.57
C ASP A 236 3.47 3.31 -3.08
N ALA A 237 2.58 2.79 -3.93
CA ALA A 237 2.72 2.89 -5.38
C ALA A 237 1.61 3.76 -5.99
N PRO A 238 1.94 4.72 -6.88
CA PRO A 238 0.97 5.65 -7.44
C PRO A 238 -0.05 4.90 -8.30
N THR A 239 -1.32 5.26 -8.13
CA THR A 239 -2.42 4.69 -8.90
C THR A 239 -2.92 5.67 -9.96
N GLY A 240 -3.23 5.15 -11.15
CA GLY A 240 -3.91 5.88 -12.20
C GLY A 240 -5.02 5.02 -12.79
N THR A 241 -6.21 5.60 -12.99
CA THR A 241 -7.33 4.93 -13.67
C THR A 241 -8.07 5.90 -14.57
N GLY A 242 -8.99 5.40 -15.40
CA GLY A 242 -9.91 6.25 -16.18
C GLY A 242 -9.38 6.74 -17.53
N LEU A 243 -8.29 6.18 -18.05
CA LEU A 243 -7.91 6.39 -19.46
C LEU A 243 -9.07 6.04 -20.40
N PRO A 244 -9.36 6.86 -21.43
CA PRO A 244 -10.28 6.47 -22.49
C PRO A 244 -9.72 5.27 -23.25
N SER A 245 -10.59 4.42 -23.80
CA SER A 245 -10.16 3.34 -24.69
C SER A 245 -9.64 3.87 -26.02
N ASP A 246 -10.14 5.02 -26.46
CA ASP A 246 -9.99 5.55 -27.81
C ASP A 246 -10.13 7.08 -27.83
N VAL A 247 -9.36 7.75 -28.69
CA VAL A 247 -9.41 9.18 -28.98
C VAL A 247 -9.30 9.39 -30.48
N THR A 248 -10.30 10.04 -31.07
CA THR A 248 -10.32 10.37 -32.49
C THR A 248 -9.67 11.73 -32.76
N VAL A 249 -8.70 11.78 -33.67
CA VAL A 249 -8.01 12.99 -34.13
C VAL A 249 -8.18 13.19 -35.63
N SER A 250 -7.82 14.36 -36.16
CA SER A 250 -7.82 14.62 -37.61
C SER A 250 -6.40 14.64 -38.19
N ASP A 251 -6.20 13.96 -39.33
CA ASP A 251 -4.90 13.88 -40.03
C ASP A 251 -4.32 15.28 -40.32
N ASN A 252 -3.05 15.45 -40.00
CA ASN A 252 -2.27 16.67 -40.18
C ASN A 252 -2.85 17.91 -39.45
N VAL A 253 -3.69 17.69 -38.42
CA VAL A 253 -4.28 18.74 -37.57
C VAL A 253 -3.93 18.46 -36.11
N LEU A 254 -3.31 19.45 -35.45
CA LEU A 254 -3.05 19.41 -34.01
C LEU A 254 -4.39 19.35 -33.26
N SER A 255 -4.68 18.19 -32.67
CA SER A 255 -5.98 17.82 -32.12
C SER A 255 -5.91 17.64 -30.60
N ASP A 256 -6.96 18.04 -29.88
CA ASP A 256 -7.06 17.86 -28.42
C ASP A 256 -7.19 16.37 -28.05
N VAL A 257 -6.48 15.94 -26.99
CA VAL A 257 -6.53 14.58 -26.46
C VAL A 257 -7.21 14.59 -25.09
N ASP A 258 -8.49 14.21 -25.06
CA ASP A 258 -9.30 14.26 -23.84
C ASP A 258 -8.88 13.16 -22.83
N LEU A 259 -8.15 13.59 -21.80
CA LEU A 259 -7.77 12.77 -20.66
C LEU A 259 -8.51 13.19 -19.37
N SER A 260 -9.64 13.91 -19.47
CA SER A 260 -10.39 14.43 -18.30
C SER A 260 -10.97 13.33 -17.40
N ALA A 261 -11.16 12.13 -17.94
CA ALA A 261 -11.56 10.96 -17.18
C ALA A 261 -10.42 10.33 -16.33
N VAL A 262 -9.15 10.74 -16.54
CA VAL A 262 -8.00 10.19 -15.82
C VAL A 262 -7.95 10.71 -14.38
N THR A 263 -7.96 9.78 -13.43
CA THR A 263 -7.75 10.08 -12.00
C THR A 263 -6.45 9.46 -11.53
N LEU A 264 -5.53 10.30 -11.07
CA LEU A 264 -4.32 9.91 -10.35
C LEU A 264 -4.58 9.99 -8.85
N ALA A 265 -4.13 8.99 -8.10
CA ALA A 265 -4.22 8.98 -6.65
C ALA A 265 -2.99 8.28 -6.05
N ASP A 266 -2.52 8.88 -4.96
CA ASP A 266 -1.31 8.54 -4.23
C ASP A 266 -1.55 8.95 -2.76
N VAL A 267 -0.94 8.27 -1.79
CA VAL A 267 -1.30 8.37 -0.37
C VAL A 267 -0.16 8.95 0.48
N ASP A 268 1.08 8.60 0.16
CA ASP A 268 2.30 9.00 0.84
C ASP A 268 3.06 10.11 0.08
N SER A 269 2.93 10.14 -1.26
CA SER A 269 3.66 11.07 -2.12
C SER A 269 2.90 12.37 -2.43
N SER A 270 3.61 13.48 -2.33
CA SER A 270 3.05 14.83 -2.48
C SER A 270 3.12 15.41 -3.90
N SER A 271 3.85 14.74 -4.81
CA SER A 271 4.09 15.21 -6.18
C SER A 271 4.41 14.04 -7.10
N LEU A 272 3.66 13.90 -8.19
CA LEU A 272 3.86 12.81 -9.15
C LEU A 272 4.58 13.31 -10.41
N THR A 273 5.16 12.35 -11.11
CA THR A 273 5.65 12.45 -12.49
C THR A 273 4.75 11.57 -13.36
N VAL A 274 4.10 12.15 -14.37
CA VAL A 274 3.33 11.41 -15.37
C VAL A 274 4.11 11.45 -16.68
N THR A 275 4.37 10.30 -17.27
CA THR A 275 5.02 10.22 -18.60
C THR A 275 4.04 9.65 -19.60
N MET A 276 3.86 10.36 -20.71
CA MET A 276 3.06 9.95 -21.85
C MET A 276 3.98 9.79 -23.05
N THR A 277 3.81 8.74 -23.85
CA THR A 277 4.62 8.50 -25.06
C THR A 277 3.76 7.92 -26.19
N VAL A 278 3.93 8.48 -27.38
CA VAL A 278 3.35 8.00 -28.65
C VAL A 278 4.39 7.21 -29.45
N ASN A 279 3.96 6.40 -30.42
CA ASN A 279 4.86 5.58 -31.23
C ASN A 279 5.29 6.28 -32.53
N ASP A 280 4.50 7.24 -33.02
CA ASP A 280 4.87 8.18 -34.08
C ASP A 280 4.25 9.57 -33.81
N GLY A 281 4.39 10.52 -34.75
CA GLY A 281 3.85 11.87 -34.59
C GLY A 281 4.51 12.68 -33.48
N THR A 282 3.78 13.64 -32.92
CA THR A 282 4.27 14.53 -31.84
C THR A 282 3.16 14.93 -30.87
N LEU A 283 3.53 15.15 -29.60
CA LEU A 283 2.67 15.70 -28.56
C LEU A 283 2.94 17.20 -28.39
N ALA A 284 1.91 17.95 -28.02
CA ALA A 284 2.02 19.33 -27.55
C ALA A 284 1.28 19.51 -26.22
N ALA A 285 1.86 20.31 -25.31
CA ALA A 285 1.29 20.61 -24.00
C ALA A 285 1.85 21.94 -23.47
N SER A 286 1.24 22.49 -22.41
CA SER A 286 1.75 23.72 -21.77
C SER A 286 1.69 23.68 -20.23
N SER A 287 2.78 24.14 -19.60
CA SER A 287 2.89 24.24 -18.14
C SER A 287 1.91 25.28 -17.59
N SER A 288 0.92 24.82 -16.82
CA SER A 288 -0.13 25.66 -16.22
C SER A 288 -0.63 25.02 -14.91
N GLY A 289 -1.44 25.73 -14.12
CA GLY A 289 -2.10 25.18 -12.92
C GLY A 289 -1.19 24.77 -11.74
N GLY A 290 0.13 24.78 -11.89
CA GLY A 290 1.09 24.18 -10.96
C GLY A 290 1.79 22.92 -11.51
N VAL A 291 1.42 22.49 -12.72
CA VAL A 291 2.08 21.42 -13.48
C VAL A 291 3.17 21.99 -14.38
N SER A 292 4.32 21.33 -14.40
CA SER A 292 5.39 21.57 -15.38
C SER A 292 5.33 20.50 -16.47
N ALA A 293 5.05 20.91 -17.71
CA ALA A 293 5.09 20.05 -18.89
C ALA A 293 6.44 20.21 -19.63
N THR A 294 7.09 19.09 -19.95
CA THR A 294 8.32 19.06 -20.75
C THR A 294 8.25 17.98 -21.82
N LEU A 295 8.47 18.39 -23.07
CA LEU A 295 8.55 17.50 -24.23
C LEU A 295 9.99 17.01 -24.45
N SER A 296 10.13 15.80 -24.96
CA SER A 296 11.40 15.13 -25.23
C SER A 296 11.25 14.07 -26.33
N ASN A 297 12.35 13.42 -26.71
CA ASN A 297 12.39 12.42 -27.79
C ASN A 297 11.83 12.92 -29.15
N GLY A 298 12.12 14.18 -29.52
CA GLY A 298 11.52 14.80 -30.71
C GLY A 298 10.02 15.03 -30.54
N ASP A 299 9.62 15.42 -29.33
CA ASP A 299 8.26 15.72 -28.88
C ASP A 299 7.29 14.51 -28.87
N GLN A 300 7.78 13.28 -29.08
CA GLN A 300 7.03 12.02 -28.89
C GLN A 300 6.80 11.65 -27.41
N THR A 301 7.58 12.22 -26.48
CA THR A 301 7.48 11.90 -25.04
C THR A 301 7.21 13.18 -24.23
N LEU A 302 6.04 13.23 -23.59
CA LEU A 302 5.60 14.30 -22.70
C LEU A 302 5.75 13.84 -21.25
N THR A 303 6.54 14.57 -20.45
CA THR A 303 6.61 14.39 -19.00
C THR A 303 5.93 15.57 -18.31
N LEU A 304 5.02 15.28 -17.39
CA LEU A 304 4.33 16.23 -16.53
C LEU A 304 4.80 16.03 -15.08
N THR A 305 5.09 17.10 -14.35
CA THR A 305 5.38 17.02 -12.91
C THR A 305 4.57 18.03 -12.10
N GLY A 306 4.06 17.62 -10.94
CA GLY A 306 3.29 18.47 -10.03
C GLY A 306 2.56 17.69 -8.94
N THR A 307 1.87 18.40 -8.04
CA THR A 307 1.05 17.74 -7.00
C THR A 307 -0.10 16.97 -7.63
N THR A 308 -0.49 15.84 -7.04
CA THR A 308 -1.57 14.95 -7.52
C THR A 308 -2.86 15.71 -7.83
N ALA A 309 -3.25 16.65 -6.96
CA ALA A 309 -4.41 17.51 -7.16
C ALA A 309 -4.26 18.50 -8.33
N ALA A 310 -3.05 19.03 -8.59
CA ALA A 310 -2.79 19.92 -9.72
C ALA A 310 -2.73 19.15 -11.05
N LEU A 311 -2.18 17.92 -11.05
CA LEU A 311 -2.16 17.06 -12.23
C LEU A 311 -3.58 16.65 -12.64
N ASN A 312 -4.42 16.17 -11.72
CA ASN A 312 -5.82 15.85 -12.00
C ASN A 312 -6.58 17.08 -12.56
N ALA A 313 -6.42 18.26 -11.94
CA ALA A 313 -7.05 19.49 -12.40
C ALA A 313 -6.47 20.06 -13.72
N TRP A 314 -5.32 19.56 -14.17
CA TRP A 314 -4.71 19.89 -15.46
C TRP A 314 -5.15 18.91 -16.55
N LEU A 315 -5.38 17.63 -16.21
CA LEU A 315 -5.93 16.61 -17.11
C LEU A 315 -7.44 16.81 -17.39
N ASP A 316 -8.19 17.35 -16.43
CA ASP A 316 -9.61 17.78 -16.56
C ASP A 316 -9.83 18.88 -17.64
N VAL A 317 -8.77 19.40 -18.26
CA VAL A 317 -8.83 20.38 -19.36
C VAL A 317 -8.42 19.70 -20.67
N THR A 318 -9.40 19.38 -21.51
CA THR A 318 -9.22 18.60 -22.77
C THR A 318 -8.14 19.13 -23.71
N SER A 319 -7.91 20.46 -23.73
CA SER A 319 -6.94 21.11 -24.62
C SER A 319 -5.52 21.25 -24.03
N ASN A 320 -5.23 20.63 -22.88
CA ASN A 320 -3.90 20.69 -22.25
C ASN A 320 -2.92 19.65 -22.82
N VAL A 321 -3.43 18.52 -23.32
CA VAL A 321 -2.68 17.55 -24.14
C VAL A 321 -3.23 17.63 -25.56
N GLN A 322 -2.35 17.77 -26.53
CA GLN A 322 -2.68 17.76 -27.95
C GLN A 322 -1.73 16.82 -28.70
N TYR A 323 -2.20 16.24 -29.80
CA TYR A 323 -1.44 15.33 -30.65
C TYR A 323 -1.51 15.75 -32.12
N LEU A 324 -0.41 15.53 -32.85
CA LEU A 324 -0.32 15.67 -34.29
C LEU A 324 0.31 14.38 -34.84
N ASN A 325 -0.42 13.67 -35.68
CA ASN A 325 0.01 12.40 -36.27
C ASN A 325 1.16 12.56 -37.28
N ALA A 326 1.80 11.45 -37.62
CA ALA A 326 2.74 11.40 -38.74
C ALA A 326 2.01 11.48 -40.09
N THR A 327 2.61 12.17 -41.06
CA THR A 327 1.97 12.43 -42.37
C THR A 327 1.63 11.14 -43.11
N GLY A 328 0.33 10.90 -43.33
CA GLY A 328 -0.19 9.73 -44.04
C GLY A 328 -0.51 8.53 -43.13
N ASP A 329 -0.30 8.63 -41.82
CA ASP A 329 -0.75 7.65 -40.85
C ASP A 329 -2.24 7.88 -40.54
N THR A 330 -3.11 7.09 -41.16
CA THR A 330 -4.58 7.27 -41.16
C THR A 330 -5.30 5.94 -40.98
N GLY A 331 -6.33 5.92 -40.11
CA GLY A 331 -7.12 4.73 -39.83
C GLY A 331 -7.45 4.53 -38.35
N ASN A 332 -8.12 3.41 -38.07
CA ASN A 332 -8.33 2.92 -36.71
C ASN A 332 -7.06 2.18 -36.23
N ASN A 333 -6.67 2.38 -34.97
CA ASN A 333 -5.38 1.92 -34.43
C ASN A 333 -4.15 2.43 -35.21
N ALA A 334 -4.14 3.71 -35.60
CA ALA A 334 -2.98 4.33 -36.24
C ALA A 334 -1.79 4.43 -35.26
N ASP A 335 -2.03 5.03 -34.09
CA ASP A 335 -1.05 5.14 -33.00
C ASP A 335 -1.68 4.83 -31.64
N ALA A 336 -0.88 4.78 -30.57
CA ALA A 336 -1.32 4.57 -29.20
C ALA A 336 -0.48 5.37 -28.20
N LEU A 337 -1.16 6.13 -27.34
CA LEU A 337 -0.55 6.90 -26.25
C LEU A 337 -0.37 6.00 -25.02
N ALA A 338 0.85 5.54 -24.76
CA ALA A 338 1.21 4.86 -23.51
C ALA A 338 1.37 5.87 -22.37
N VAL A 339 0.83 5.56 -21.18
CA VAL A 339 0.87 6.45 -20.00
C VAL A 339 1.39 5.70 -18.77
N THR A 340 2.42 6.25 -18.12
CA THR A 340 2.93 5.83 -16.80
C THR A 340 2.83 6.96 -15.78
N VAL A 341 2.79 6.59 -14.49
CA VAL A 341 2.86 7.50 -13.35
C VAL A 341 3.91 7.00 -12.36
N ASN A 342 4.64 7.93 -11.74
CA ASN A 342 5.79 7.67 -10.87
C ASN A 342 5.78 8.67 -9.71
N ASP A 343 6.04 8.17 -8.51
CA ASP A 343 6.04 8.86 -7.21
C ASP A 343 7.33 9.65 -6.93
N ASN A 344 8.44 9.18 -7.50
CA ASN A 344 9.81 9.67 -7.44
C ASN A 344 10.54 9.43 -6.11
N ASP A 345 9.96 8.64 -5.20
CA ASP A 345 10.48 8.30 -3.87
C ASP A 345 10.85 6.80 -3.76
N GLY A 346 10.16 5.88 -4.46
CA GLY A 346 10.54 4.46 -4.37
C GLY A 346 9.99 3.46 -5.40
N SER A 347 8.70 3.49 -5.76
CA SER A 347 8.09 2.34 -6.45
C SER A 347 8.45 2.24 -7.94
N GLY A 348 8.68 3.38 -8.60
CA GLY A 348 9.02 3.47 -10.02
C GLY A 348 7.81 3.68 -10.94
N ASP A 349 8.00 3.47 -12.25
CA ASP A 349 6.94 3.72 -13.25
C ASP A 349 5.83 2.67 -13.18
N VAL A 350 4.68 3.06 -12.62
CA VAL A 350 3.43 2.31 -12.68
C VAL A 350 2.72 2.60 -14.01
N ALA A 351 2.38 1.56 -14.76
CA ALA A 351 1.65 1.70 -16.01
C ALA A 351 0.16 2.00 -15.74
N VAL A 352 -0.32 3.16 -16.20
CA VAL A 352 -1.75 3.53 -16.19
C VAL A 352 -2.49 2.82 -17.32
N GLY A 353 -1.84 2.67 -18.48
CA GLY A 353 -2.35 1.93 -19.62
C GLY A 353 -1.91 2.53 -20.96
N SER A 354 -2.71 2.27 -22.00
CA SER A 354 -2.54 2.83 -23.35
C SER A 354 -3.88 3.26 -23.92
N VAL A 355 -3.95 4.48 -24.45
CA VAL A 355 -5.10 5.02 -25.19
C VAL A 355 -4.90 4.76 -26.68
N ASN A 356 -5.92 4.29 -27.38
CA ASN A 356 -5.89 4.19 -28.85
C ASN A 356 -6.02 5.58 -29.50
N ILE A 357 -5.29 5.85 -30.58
CA ILE A 357 -5.45 7.06 -31.39
C ILE A 357 -5.97 6.67 -32.78
N ASP A 358 -7.24 7.01 -33.02
CA ASP A 358 -7.89 6.86 -34.31
C ASP A 358 -7.71 8.14 -35.14
N VAL A 359 -6.86 8.07 -36.17
CA VAL A 359 -6.65 9.21 -37.08
C VAL A 359 -7.70 9.16 -38.18
N THR A 360 -8.73 10.00 -38.05
CA THR A 360 -9.67 10.27 -39.13
C THR A 360 -9.09 11.24 -40.15
N PRO A 361 -9.37 11.08 -41.45
CA PRO A 361 -9.04 12.12 -42.42
C PRO A 361 -9.90 13.37 -42.15
N PRO A 362 -9.38 14.60 -42.33
CA PRO A 362 -10.13 15.80 -42.02
C PRO A 362 -11.39 15.94 -42.91
N PRO A 363 -12.46 16.57 -42.40
CA PRO A 363 -13.67 16.81 -43.17
C PRO A 363 -13.38 17.74 -44.35
N GLY A 364 -13.80 17.33 -45.56
CA GLY A 364 -13.78 18.17 -46.74
C GLY A 364 -14.79 19.34 -46.66
N PRO A 365 -14.79 20.25 -47.66
CA PRO A 365 -15.82 21.27 -47.84
C PRO A 365 -17.25 20.68 -48.01
N SER A 366 -18.22 21.59 -48.19
CA SER A 366 -19.66 21.25 -48.17
C SER A 366 -20.46 21.96 -49.28
N ASP A 367 -19.82 22.22 -50.41
CA ASP A 367 -20.38 22.76 -51.66
C ASP A 367 -19.59 22.07 -52.81
N ASN A 368 -20.19 21.93 -54.00
CA ASN A 368 -19.51 21.39 -55.19
C ASN A 368 -18.19 22.15 -55.50
N ASP A 369 -17.05 21.50 -55.30
CA ASP A 369 -15.72 22.13 -55.30
C ASP A 369 -14.81 21.66 -56.45
N LEU A 370 -13.74 22.43 -56.69
CA LEU A 370 -12.74 22.15 -57.74
C LEU A 370 -11.33 22.19 -57.14
N ILE A 371 -10.78 21.01 -56.86
CA ILE A 371 -9.55 20.84 -56.08
C ILE A 371 -8.38 20.43 -56.99
N PHE A 372 -7.22 21.06 -56.78
CA PHE A 372 -5.95 20.70 -57.40
C PHE A 372 -4.89 20.50 -56.31
N ALA A 373 -4.43 19.26 -56.12
CA ALA A 373 -3.51 18.90 -55.05
C ALA A 373 -2.06 19.35 -55.36
N GLY A 374 -1.60 19.08 -56.58
CA GLY A 374 -0.49 19.80 -57.21
C GLY A 374 0.66 18.91 -57.69
N THR A 375 1.60 18.61 -56.80
CA THR A 375 2.80 17.80 -57.07
C THR A 375 3.38 17.21 -55.78
N GLY A 376 3.82 15.96 -55.82
CA GLY A 376 4.18 15.17 -54.64
C GLY A 376 2.96 14.45 -54.09
N ASN A 377 3.18 13.47 -53.22
CA ASN A 377 2.10 12.62 -52.69
C ASN A 377 1.12 13.45 -51.86
N ASN A 378 -0.11 13.60 -52.35
CA ASN A 378 -1.15 14.40 -51.74
C ASN A 378 -2.30 13.53 -51.21
N TRP A 379 -2.89 13.94 -50.08
CA TRP A 379 -4.19 13.44 -49.63
C TRP A 379 -5.25 14.54 -49.84
N VAL A 380 -6.43 14.16 -50.34
CA VAL A 380 -7.54 15.09 -50.67
C VAL A 380 -8.89 14.45 -50.33
N ASN A 381 -9.84 15.27 -49.86
CA ASN A 381 -11.24 14.93 -49.65
C ASN A 381 -12.13 16.07 -50.18
N GLY A 382 -13.11 15.74 -51.03
CA GLY A 382 -14.13 16.67 -51.51
C GLY A 382 -15.16 16.99 -50.42
N GLY A 383 -15.68 15.96 -49.76
CA GLY A 383 -16.53 16.08 -48.58
C GLY A 383 -18.01 15.94 -48.90
N VAL A 384 -18.70 17.04 -49.25
CA VAL A 384 -20.14 17.02 -49.57
C VAL A 384 -20.44 17.99 -50.73
N GLY A 385 -20.69 17.42 -51.91
CA GLY A 385 -20.85 18.13 -53.18
C GLY A 385 -20.62 17.13 -54.32
N ASP A 386 -21.04 17.46 -55.55
CA ASP A 386 -20.56 16.75 -56.74
C ASP A 386 -19.25 17.45 -57.18
N ASP A 387 -18.11 16.88 -56.78
CA ASP A 387 -16.80 17.54 -56.75
C ASP A 387 -15.91 17.15 -57.95
N ILE A 388 -14.87 17.95 -58.19
CA ILE A 388 -13.85 17.66 -59.22
C ILE A 388 -12.46 17.77 -58.60
N ILE A 389 -11.76 16.63 -58.48
CA ILE A 389 -10.48 16.50 -57.80
C ILE A 389 -9.39 16.10 -58.80
N PHE A 390 -8.31 16.86 -58.82
CA PHE A 390 -7.06 16.51 -59.52
C PHE A 390 -5.94 16.36 -58.50
N GLY A 391 -5.36 15.16 -58.40
CA GLY A 391 -4.13 14.91 -57.65
C GLY A 391 -2.95 15.61 -58.32
N GLY A 392 -2.36 14.95 -59.32
CA GLY A 392 -1.25 15.47 -60.10
C GLY A 392 -0.13 14.44 -60.26
N PRO A 393 1.14 14.88 -60.34
CA PRO A 393 2.29 13.97 -60.31
C PRO A 393 2.71 13.71 -58.85
N GLY A 394 2.28 12.58 -58.32
CA GLY A 394 2.47 12.11 -56.95
C GLY A 394 1.96 10.67 -56.83
N ASN A 395 2.11 10.03 -55.67
CA ASN A 395 1.25 8.88 -55.32
C ASN A 395 0.17 9.41 -54.39
N ASP A 396 -1.01 9.67 -54.92
CA ASP A 396 -2.05 10.47 -54.27
C ASP A 396 -3.17 9.60 -53.67
N SER A 397 -3.86 10.13 -52.66
CA SER A 397 -4.99 9.48 -51.99
C SER A 397 -6.19 10.43 -52.05
N LEU A 398 -7.09 10.18 -52.99
CA LEU A 398 -8.16 11.09 -53.38
C LEU A 398 -9.51 10.49 -52.96
N HIS A 399 -10.27 11.25 -52.19
CA HIS A 399 -11.60 10.89 -51.72
C HIS A 399 -12.60 11.91 -52.26
N GLY A 400 -13.68 11.47 -52.88
CA GLY A 400 -14.82 12.30 -53.24
C GLY A 400 -15.59 12.70 -51.98
N GLY A 401 -16.75 12.10 -51.75
CA GLY A 401 -17.44 12.18 -50.47
C GLY A 401 -18.91 11.80 -50.56
N LEU A 402 -19.79 12.80 -50.57
CA LEU A 402 -21.24 12.65 -50.73
C LEU A 402 -21.72 13.50 -51.93
N GLY A 403 -21.77 12.89 -53.12
CA GLY A 403 -22.20 13.51 -54.39
C GLY A 403 -21.70 12.74 -55.61
N ASP A 404 -22.05 13.17 -56.83
CA ASP A 404 -21.64 12.48 -58.08
C ASP A 404 -20.23 12.94 -58.54
N ASP A 405 -19.15 12.36 -57.98
CA ASP A 405 -17.81 12.94 -57.99
C ASP A 405 -16.93 12.63 -59.22
N PHE A 406 -15.94 13.49 -59.51
CA PHE A 406 -14.93 13.30 -60.57
C PHE A 406 -13.50 13.33 -60.01
N LEU A 407 -12.86 12.16 -59.90
CA LEU A 407 -11.50 12.01 -59.38
C LEU A 407 -10.50 11.70 -60.50
N TYR A 408 -9.44 12.50 -60.59
CA TYR A 408 -8.29 12.29 -61.46
C TYR A 408 -7.04 12.16 -60.59
N GLY A 409 -6.39 10.98 -60.60
CA GLY A 409 -5.08 10.75 -60.00
C GLY A 409 -3.99 11.51 -60.78
N GLY A 410 -3.23 10.79 -61.60
CA GLY A 410 -2.30 11.39 -62.54
C GLY A 410 -1.12 10.48 -62.90
N PRO A 411 0.10 11.02 -62.93
CA PRO A 411 1.32 10.24 -63.06
C PRO A 411 1.92 9.83 -61.70
N GLY A 412 1.53 8.65 -61.22
CA GLY A 412 2.07 7.93 -60.06
C GLY A 412 1.10 6.83 -59.63
N ASN A 413 1.37 6.14 -58.52
CA ASN A 413 0.54 5.01 -58.08
C ASN A 413 -0.50 5.50 -57.05
N ASP A 414 -1.71 5.76 -57.53
CA ASP A 414 -2.74 6.52 -56.81
C ASP A 414 -3.79 5.63 -56.11
N ASN A 415 -4.59 6.23 -55.24
CA ASN A 415 -5.63 5.59 -54.44
C ASN A 415 -6.90 6.45 -54.43
N LEU A 416 -7.79 6.20 -55.38
CA LEU A 416 -9.03 6.95 -55.61
C LEU A 416 -10.23 6.26 -54.95
N ARG A 417 -11.06 7.03 -54.24
CA ARG A 417 -12.29 6.57 -53.60
C ARG A 417 -13.44 7.54 -53.86
N GLY A 418 -14.49 7.10 -54.56
CA GLY A 418 -15.69 7.92 -54.81
C GLY A 418 -16.47 8.21 -53.52
N ASN A 419 -16.93 7.14 -52.85
CA ASN A 419 -17.71 7.06 -51.61
C ASN A 419 -19.24 6.92 -51.81
N GLU A 420 -20.07 7.94 -51.59
CA GLU A 420 -21.54 7.85 -51.82
C GLU A 420 -21.96 8.74 -53.00
N GLY A 421 -22.04 8.14 -54.20
CA GLY A 421 -22.20 8.90 -55.45
C GLY A 421 -22.53 8.06 -56.67
N ASN A 422 -22.33 8.60 -57.87
CA ASN A 422 -22.31 7.86 -59.14
C ASN A 422 -21.01 8.24 -59.86
N ASP A 423 -19.91 7.72 -59.36
CA ASP A 423 -18.63 8.44 -59.39
C ASP A 423 -17.80 8.16 -60.65
N HIS A 424 -16.93 9.09 -60.99
CA HIS A 424 -16.09 9.10 -62.18
C HIS A 424 -14.60 9.13 -61.80
N LEU A 425 -13.99 7.95 -61.65
CA LEU A 425 -12.60 7.78 -61.21
C LEU A 425 -11.68 7.50 -62.40
N PHE A 426 -10.56 8.22 -62.48
CA PHE A 426 -9.52 8.08 -63.49
C PHE A 426 -8.13 8.02 -62.84
N GLY A 427 -7.50 6.84 -62.80
CA GLY A 427 -6.14 6.66 -62.27
C GLY A 427 -5.08 7.35 -63.14
N ASN A 428 -5.08 7.01 -64.44
CA ASN A 428 -4.23 7.49 -65.54
C ASN A 428 -2.92 6.71 -65.76
N ASN A 429 -1.86 6.92 -64.95
CA ASN A 429 -0.51 6.38 -65.22
C ASN A 429 0.25 5.96 -63.95
N GLY A 430 -0.14 4.84 -63.34
CA GLY A 430 0.66 4.08 -62.39
C GLY A 430 0.04 2.72 -62.10
N ASP A 431 0.42 2.08 -60.99
CA ASP A 431 -0.31 0.91 -60.49
C ASP A 431 -1.38 1.37 -59.49
N ASP A 432 -2.54 1.76 -60.01
CA ASP A 432 -3.55 2.54 -59.28
C ASP A 432 -4.54 1.65 -58.49
N LYS A 433 -5.18 2.22 -57.47
CA LYS A 433 -6.31 1.62 -56.76
C LYS A 433 -7.55 2.49 -56.94
N LEU A 434 -8.64 1.89 -57.40
CA LEU A 434 -9.91 2.55 -57.65
C LEU A 434 -11.01 1.85 -56.86
N PHE A 435 -11.63 2.58 -55.93
CA PHE A 435 -12.83 2.20 -55.21
C PHE A 435 -13.94 3.14 -55.67
N GLY A 436 -15.02 2.65 -56.28
CA GLY A 436 -16.20 3.47 -56.54
C GLY A 436 -16.84 3.88 -55.21
N GLY A 437 -17.81 3.10 -54.77
CA GLY A 437 -18.23 3.13 -53.36
C GLY A 437 -19.59 2.47 -53.19
N THR A 438 -20.65 3.28 -53.22
CA THR A 438 -22.03 2.84 -53.37
C THR A 438 -22.77 3.75 -54.34
N GLY A 439 -23.07 3.24 -55.54
CA GLY A 439 -23.43 4.07 -56.68
C GLY A 439 -23.81 3.33 -57.96
N ASN A 440 -23.29 3.83 -59.08
CA ASN A 440 -23.40 3.24 -60.42
C ASN A 440 -22.18 3.67 -61.26
N ASP A 441 -21.00 3.39 -60.74
CA ASP A 441 -19.80 4.20 -60.94
C ASP A 441 -19.14 3.97 -62.31
N VAL A 442 -18.10 4.74 -62.60
CA VAL A 442 -17.33 4.73 -63.85
C VAL A 442 -15.85 4.86 -63.50
N MET A 443 -15.18 3.73 -63.30
CA MET A 443 -13.75 3.67 -62.98
C MET A 443 -12.91 3.38 -64.22
N PHE A 444 -11.79 4.05 -64.36
CA PHE A 444 -10.83 3.85 -65.44
C PHE A 444 -9.42 3.90 -64.85
N GLY A 445 -8.69 2.78 -64.85
CA GLY A 445 -7.30 2.74 -64.39
C GLY A 445 -6.40 3.44 -65.41
N GLY A 446 -5.75 2.67 -66.26
CA GLY A 446 -5.37 3.09 -67.61
C GLY A 446 -3.96 2.72 -68.03
N GLY A 447 -3.02 2.60 -67.09
CA GLY A 447 -1.60 2.86 -67.40
C GLY A 447 -0.56 2.14 -66.53
N GLY A 448 -0.89 1.03 -65.87
CA GLY A 448 0.10 0.20 -65.16
C GLY A 448 -0.39 -1.20 -64.80
N ALA A 449 -0.66 -1.43 -63.52
CA ALA A 449 -1.17 -2.70 -62.99
C ALA A 449 -2.29 -2.43 -61.97
N ASP A 450 -3.43 -1.99 -62.48
CA ASP A 450 -4.48 -1.33 -61.70
C ASP A 450 -5.33 -2.29 -60.86
N MET A 451 -5.98 -1.79 -59.81
CA MET A 451 -6.82 -2.55 -58.89
C MET A 451 -8.19 -1.88 -58.68
N PHE A 452 -9.23 -2.47 -59.28
CA PHE A 452 -10.62 -2.05 -59.11
C PHE A 452 -11.23 -2.81 -57.92
N ILE A 453 -11.68 -2.11 -56.88
CA ILE A 453 -12.02 -2.71 -55.58
C ILE A 453 -13.49 -2.45 -55.23
N PHE A 454 -14.24 -3.53 -55.04
CA PHE A 454 -15.68 -3.53 -54.84
C PHE A 454 -16.04 -3.88 -53.40
N GLU A 455 -16.91 -3.06 -52.81
CA GLU A 455 -17.39 -3.17 -51.42
C GLU A 455 -18.89 -3.55 -51.38
N ALA A 456 -19.44 -3.77 -50.18
CA ALA A 456 -20.84 -4.15 -50.06
C ALA A 456 -21.78 -3.00 -50.50
N ASN A 457 -22.72 -3.32 -51.39
CA ASN A 457 -23.66 -2.38 -52.05
C ASN A 457 -23.04 -1.45 -53.12
N PHE A 458 -21.96 -1.88 -53.78
CA PHE A 458 -21.29 -1.10 -54.86
C PHE A 458 -22.27 -0.56 -55.93
N GLY A 459 -23.17 -1.38 -56.48
CA GLY A 459 -24.23 -0.92 -57.41
C GLY A 459 -24.03 -1.38 -58.85
N GLN A 460 -24.22 -0.50 -59.84
CA GLN A 460 -24.11 -0.86 -61.28
C GLN A 460 -22.95 -0.18 -62.00
N ASP A 461 -21.75 -0.60 -61.62
CA ASP A 461 -20.50 0.05 -61.99
C ASP A 461 -20.03 -0.32 -63.40
N LYS A 462 -19.22 0.55 -63.98
CA LYS A 462 -18.56 0.39 -65.27
C LYS A 462 -17.07 0.58 -65.08
N ILE A 463 -16.29 -0.42 -65.47
CA ILE A 463 -14.83 -0.37 -65.38
C ILE A 463 -14.19 -0.54 -66.76
N GLY A 464 -13.08 0.16 -66.98
CA GLY A 464 -12.39 0.20 -68.27
C GLY A 464 -10.93 0.66 -68.16
N GLY A 465 -10.28 0.83 -69.31
CA GLY A 465 -8.88 1.26 -69.39
C GLY A 465 -7.84 0.15 -69.18
N PHE A 466 -8.27 -1.12 -69.17
CA PHE A 466 -7.46 -2.24 -68.71
C PHE A 466 -6.06 -2.36 -69.34
N GLU A 467 -5.08 -2.64 -68.48
CA GLU A 467 -3.72 -3.09 -68.77
C GLU A 467 -3.56 -4.61 -68.62
N SER A 468 -2.32 -5.11 -68.72
CA SER A 468 -2.03 -6.56 -68.81
C SER A 468 -1.76 -7.26 -67.48
N GLN A 469 -1.95 -6.58 -66.35
CA GLN A 469 -1.63 -7.11 -65.02
C GLN A 469 -2.74 -6.91 -63.97
N ASP A 470 -3.77 -6.15 -64.33
CA ASP A 470 -4.81 -5.59 -63.47
C ASP A 470 -5.58 -6.63 -62.65
N LEU A 471 -6.21 -6.16 -61.58
CA LEU A 471 -6.99 -6.95 -60.64
C LEU A 471 -8.38 -6.32 -60.41
N ILE A 472 -9.42 -7.12 -60.55
CA ILE A 472 -10.74 -6.84 -59.98
C ILE A 472 -10.80 -7.56 -58.62
N HIS A 473 -11.01 -6.83 -57.53
CA HIS A 473 -10.97 -7.38 -56.17
C HIS A 473 -12.29 -7.14 -55.44
N PHE A 474 -12.90 -8.21 -54.94
CA PHE A 474 -14.15 -8.12 -54.15
C PHE A 474 -13.86 -8.31 -52.66
N LYS A 475 -14.23 -7.32 -51.85
CA LYS A 475 -14.11 -7.39 -50.39
C LYS A 475 -15.13 -8.35 -49.76
N SER A 476 -14.80 -8.83 -48.57
CA SER A 476 -15.67 -9.61 -47.71
C SER A 476 -16.98 -8.86 -47.43
N GLY A 477 -18.13 -9.55 -47.57
CA GLY A 477 -19.46 -8.98 -47.38
C GLY A 477 -20.24 -8.69 -48.67
N VAL A 478 -19.60 -8.72 -49.84
CA VAL A 478 -20.31 -8.71 -51.13
C VAL A 478 -21.10 -10.03 -51.26
N LEU A 479 -22.44 -9.94 -51.20
CA LEU A 479 -23.34 -11.10 -51.17
C LEU A 479 -23.76 -11.56 -52.57
N TYR A 480 -23.46 -12.83 -52.88
CA TYR A 480 -23.88 -13.47 -54.12
C TYR A 480 -25.41 -13.67 -54.19
N ASP A 481 -26.02 -13.27 -55.30
CA ASP A 481 -27.34 -13.74 -55.70
C ASP A 481 -27.31 -15.25 -56.08
N THR A 482 -28.45 -15.94 -55.99
CA THR A 482 -28.56 -17.38 -56.28
C THR A 482 -28.51 -17.77 -57.76
N HIS A 483 -28.28 -16.82 -58.67
CA HIS A 483 -28.07 -17.03 -60.11
C HIS A 483 -26.61 -16.74 -60.54
N GLY A 484 -25.80 -16.10 -59.70
CA GLY A 484 -24.34 -16.13 -59.78
C GLY A 484 -23.73 -15.31 -60.92
N ALA A 485 -24.30 -14.16 -61.25
CA ALA A 485 -23.80 -13.25 -62.28
C ALA A 485 -23.54 -11.85 -61.70
N ILE A 486 -22.27 -11.53 -61.49
CA ILE A 486 -21.78 -10.21 -61.02
C ILE A 486 -21.42 -9.28 -62.21
N LEU A 487 -21.37 -9.81 -63.44
CA LEU A 487 -21.06 -9.06 -64.66
C LEU A 487 -22.26 -9.09 -65.62
N HIS A 488 -22.68 -7.94 -66.13
CA HIS A 488 -23.81 -7.83 -67.05
C HIS A 488 -23.54 -6.83 -68.18
N GLY A 489 -23.15 -7.33 -69.36
CA GLY A 489 -22.94 -6.52 -70.56
C GLY A 489 -22.56 -7.30 -71.81
N LEU A 490 -21.94 -8.47 -71.65
CA LEU A 490 -21.46 -9.32 -72.73
C LEU A 490 -22.49 -10.38 -73.13
N ALA A 491 -22.75 -10.54 -74.43
CA ALA A 491 -23.85 -11.36 -74.96
C ALA A 491 -23.70 -12.90 -74.77
N GLU A 492 -22.59 -13.38 -74.22
CA GLU A 492 -22.33 -14.81 -73.95
C GLU A 492 -21.78 -15.09 -72.53
N LEU A 493 -22.30 -14.45 -71.48
CA LEU A 493 -22.04 -14.95 -70.12
C LEU A 493 -22.85 -16.25 -69.88
N LYS A 494 -22.14 -17.37 -69.73
CA LYS A 494 -22.71 -18.63 -69.21
C LYS A 494 -22.29 -18.81 -67.75
N ALA A 495 -23.24 -19.26 -66.94
CA ALA A 495 -23.16 -19.28 -65.48
C ALA A 495 -21.88 -19.92 -64.93
N VAL A 496 -21.30 -19.27 -63.91
CA VAL A 496 -20.26 -19.84 -63.06
C VAL A 496 -20.92 -20.80 -62.06
N THR A 497 -20.89 -22.09 -62.34
CA THR A 497 -21.33 -23.11 -61.37
C THR A 497 -20.20 -23.50 -60.44
N GLN A 498 -20.34 -23.21 -59.15
CA GLN A 498 -19.41 -23.66 -58.11
C GLN A 498 -19.60 -25.17 -57.86
N ASP A 499 -18.57 -25.98 -58.15
CA ASP A 499 -18.48 -27.35 -57.62
C ASP A 499 -17.95 -27.28 -56.17
N PRO A 500 -18.53 -28.02 -55.21
CA PRO A 500 -18.03 -28.06 -53.83
C PRO A 500 -16.59 -28.55 -53.64
N ASN A 501 -15.92 -29.08 -54.66
CA ASN A 501 -14.57 -29.68 -54.55
C ASN A 501 -13.58 -29.17 -55.62
N SER A 502 -13.36 -27.86 -55.66
CA SER A 502 -12.14 -27.19 -56.15
C SER A 502 -11.50 -27.72 -57.47
N HIS A 503 -11.98 -27.24 -58.62
CA HIS A 503 -11.17 -26.75 -59.76
C HIS A 503 -12.13 -26.17 -60.82
N VAL A 504 -11.87 -24.96 -61.31
CA VAL A 504 -12.75 -24.24 -62.26
C VAL A 504 -12.01 -24.02 -63.59
N ASP A 505 -12.64 -24.39 -64.70
CA ASP A 505 -12.13 -24.22 -66.07
C ASP A 505 -12.38 -22.79 -66.63
N ALA A 506 -11.64 -22.44 -67.70
CA ALA A 506 -11.41 -21.05 -68.13
C ALA A 506 -12.55 -20.32 -68.89
N VAL A 507 -12.53 -18.96 -68.81
CA VAL A 507 -13.39 -17.99 -69.54
C VAL A 507 -12.53 -16.77 -70.01
N THR A 508 -13.08 -15.86 -70.84
CA THR A 508 -12.32 -15.16 -71.90
C THR A 508 -12.90 -13.80 -72.37
N PHE A 509 -12.31 -12.62 -72.03
CA PHE A 509 -12.74 -11.24 -72.47
C PHE A 509 -11.57 -10.24 -72.77
N ILE A 510 -11.80 -9.16 -73.56
CA ILE A 510 -10.89 -8.46 -74.54
C ILE A 510 -9.35 -8.40 -74.39
N GLY A 511 -8.69 -8.55 -75.55
CA GLY A 511 -7.62 -7.62 -75.97
C GLY A 511 -6.22 -8.23 -76.17
N GLY A 512 -5.98 -9.41 -75.61
CA GLY A 512 -4.62 -9.95 -75.43
C GLY A 512 -3.87 -9.33 -74.24
N LYS A 513 -4.59 -8.56 -73.41
CA LYS A 513 -4.21 -8.20 -72.05
C LYS A 513 -4.95 -9.12 -71.06
N ASN A 514 -4.48 -9.19 -69.81
CA ASN A 514 -4.97 -10.13 -68.80
C ASN A 514 -5.46 -9.36 -67.57
N VAL A 515 -6.69 -9.65 -67.16
CA VAL A 515 -7.25 -9.17 -65.90
C VAL A 515 -7.42 -10.37 -64.96
N LYS A 516 -7.01 -10.20 -63.71
CA LYS A 516 -7.21 -11.16 -62.62
C LYS A 516 -8.48 -10.82 -61.85
N ILE A 517 -9.07 -11.81 -61.19
CA ILE A 517 -10.12 -11.59 -60.18
C ILE A 517 -9.61 -12.16 -58.84
N GLY A 518 -9.74 -11.38 -57.77
CA GLY A 518 -9.31 -11.72 -56.41
C GLY A 518 -10.41 -11.51 -55.37
N PHE A 519 -10.26 -12.19 -54.24
CA PHE A 519 -11.19 -12.15 -53.10
C PHE A 519 -10.42 -12.13 -51.78
N ASP A 520 -11.00 -11.55 -50.73
CA ASP A 520 -10.43 -11.52 -49.37
C ASP A 520 -10.18 -12.93 -48.76
N SER A 521 -10.72 -14.00 -49.36
CA SER A 521 -10.39 -15.39 -48.97
C SER A 521 -8.97 -15.84 -49.36
N GLY A 522 -8.28 -15.07 -50.22
CA GLY A 522 -7.00 -15.44 -50.83
C GLY A 522 -7.13 -16.28 -52.11
N ASP A 523 -8.36 -16.58 -52.55
CA ASP A 523 -8.61 -17.21 -53.85
C ASP A 523 -8.41 -16.21 -54.99
N SER A 524 -7.91 -16.68 -56.14
CA SER A 524 -7.76 -15.86 -57.35
C SER A 524 -7.98 -16.65 -58.65
N ILE A 525 -8.48 -15.94 -59.67
CA ILE A 525 -8.88 -16.47 -60.99
C ILE A 525 -8.25 -15.59 -62.10
N THR A 526 -7.96 -16.13 -63.29
CA THR A 526 -7.30 -15.41 -64.40
C THR A 526 -7.91 -15.79 -65.76
N LEU A 527 -8.30 -14.81 -66.58
CA LEU A 527 -9.21 -14.96 -67.74
C LEU A 527 -8.75 -14.13 -68.97
N TRP A 528 -9.13 -14.49 -70.21
CA TRP A 528 -8.42 -14.04 -71.46
C TRP A 528 -9.24 -13.96 -72.80
N GLY A 529 -9.53 -12.81 -73.45
CA GLY A 529 -9.75 -12.75 -74.93
C GLY A 529 -10.68 -11.71 -75.65
N ALA A 530 -12.03 -11.73 -75.59
CA ALA A 530 -12.95 -10.91 -76.46
C ALA A 530 -14.43 -10.78 -75.93
N HIS A 531 -15.25 -9.70 -76.02
CA HIS A 531 -15.31 -8.50 -76.92
C HIS A 531 -16.04 -7.23 -76.33
N ASP A 532 -15.34 -6.23 -75.72
CA ASP A 532 -15.54 -4.74 -75.77
C ASP A 532 -14.64 -3.99 -74.73
N ASP A 533 -14.48 -2.66 -74.82
CA ASP A 533 -13.52 -1.82 -74.02
C ASP A 533 -13.98 -1.50 -72.57
N TRP A 534 -15.24 -1.77 -72.23
CA TRP A 534 -15.84 -1.53 -70.90
C TRP A 534 -16.53 -2.78 -70.38
N VAL A 535 -16.39 -3.04 -69.09
CA VAL A 535 -17.06 -4.11 -68.35
C VAL A 535 -18.04 -3.50 -67.38
N ALA A 536 -19.30 -3.93 -67.42
CA ALA A 536 -20.33 -3.51 -66.47
C ALA A 536 -20.59 -4.61 -65.43
N ILE A 537 -20.70 -4.19 -64.18
CA ILE A 537 -20.75 -5.01 -62.95
C ILE A 537 -22.06 -4.65 -62.21
N VAL A 538 -22.74 -5.65 -61.62
CA VAL A 538 -24.11 -5.57 -61.07
C VAL A 538 -24.27 -6.51 -59.87
#